data_AF-A0A285KIH5-F1
#
_entry.id   AF-A0A285KIH5-F1
#
_cell.length_a   1.000
_cell.length_b   1.000
_cell.length_c   1.000
_cell.angle_alpha   90.00
_cell.angle_beta   90.00
_cell.angle_gamma   90.00
#
_symmetry.space_group_name_H-M   'P 1'
#
loop_
_entity.id
_entity.type
_entity.pdbx_description
1 polymer ?
#
loop_
_entity_poly.entity_id
_entity_poly.type
_entity_poly.pdbx_seq_one_letter_code
_entity_poly.pdbx_strand_id
1 'polypeptide(L)'
;MRRVLIVAAVLSLAAGCGGPASAPTVSGTPASGGLGAAAPTSSAAPTKSATPTTKPRPKWSEAVEPCPYEGQKVVIREVQSDDVTQDGAEDHIVTRGCEASTAYWPSTIEVFDGEAGPAHPKRIGTLLKGNKDLPWVTEVAVAEGVITVKAYGRTDLSPSGCPDLKLTYRFQHTGKTFQQIGRDATKAGDCLPVG
;
A
#
# COMPACT_ATOMS: atom_id res chain seq x y z
N MET A 1 -8.71 -13.66 44.50
CA MET A 1 -7.54 -14.41 44.99
C MET A 1 -6.44 -14.31 43.95
N ARG A 2 -5.24 -13.88 44.37
CA ARG A 2 -4.04 -13.62 43.58
C ARG A 2 -3.56 -14.85 42.81
N ARG A 3 -3.07 -14.67 41.58
CA ARG A 3 -1.78 -15.24 41.12
C ARG A 3 -1.11 -14.29 40.10
N VAL A 4 -0.08 -13.61 40.58
CA VAL A 4 0.94 -12.89 39.80
C VAL A 4 1.98 -13.93 39.38
N LEU A 5 2.40 -13.93 38.11
CA LEU A 5 3.56 -14.68 37.64
C LEU A 5 4.45 -13.74 36.84
N ILE A 6 5.56 -13.38 37.48
CA ILE A 6 6.71 -12.66 36.93
C ILE A 6 7.67 -13.74 36.43
N VAL A 7 8.14 -13.65 35.18
CA VAL A 7 9.31 -14.42 34.73
C VAL A 7 10.29 -13.49 34.03
N ALA A 8 11.55 -13.66 34.44
CA ALA A 8 12.65 -12.73 34.36
C ALA A 8 13.35 -12.67 32.99
N ALA A 9 13.93 -11.50 32.73
CA ALA A 9 14.86 -11.25 31.65
C ALA A 9 16.24 -11.85 31.94
N VAL A 10 16.90 -12.42 30.91
CA VAL A 10 18.32 -12.79 30.94
C VAL A 10 19.03 -11.96 29.87
N LEU A 11 19.80 -10.97 30.32
CA LEU A 11 20.68 -10.14 29.53
C LEU A 11 22.09 -10.77 29.57
N SER A 12 22.65 -11.14 28.42
CA SER A 12 24.04 -11.63 28.35
C SER A 12 24.89 -10.59 27.61
N LEU A 13 25.76 -9.90 28.36
CA LEU A 13 26.86 -9.10 27.83
C LEU A 13 28.07 -10.00 27.61
N ALA A 14 28.63 -10.00 26.40
CA ALA A 14 29.97 -10.52 26.16
C ALA A 14 30.88 -9.37 25.70
N ALA A 15 31.76 -8.97 26.61
CA ALA A 15 32.89 -8.09 26.37
C ALA A 15 34.08 -8.92 25.87
N GLY A 16 34.81 -8.43 24.88
CA GLY A 16 36.08 -9.00 24.43
C GLY A 16 36.99 -7.91 23.86
N CYS A 17 38.00 -7.51 24.64
CA CYS A 17 39.07 -6.57 24.29
C CYS A 17 40.43 -7.22 24.61
N GLY A 18 41.45 -6.91 23.80
CA GLY A 18 42.88 -7.15 24.05
C GLY A 18 43.45 -8.34 23.26
N GLY A 19 44.56 -8.26 22.54
CA GLY A 19 45.64 -7.26 22.44
C GLY A 19 46.67 -7.70 21.37
N PRO A 20 47.80 -6.99 21.24
CA PRO A 20 48.59 -6.87 19.99
C PRO A 20 49.82 -7.80 19.95
N ALA A 21 50.40 -8.03 18.75
CA ALA A 21 51.86 -7.98 18.52
C ALA A 21 52.30 -8.42 17.11
N SER A 22 53.21 -7.61 16.57
CA SER A 22 54.35 -7.95 15.70
C SER A 22 54.16 -8.21 14.20
N ALA A 23 54.70 -7.24 13.45
CA ALA A 23 54.99 -7.27 12.02
C ALA A 23 56.08 -8.28 11.65
N PRO A 24 56.20 -8.59 10.35
CA PRO A 24 57.50 -8.46 9.72
C PRO A 24 57.47 -7.51 8.50
N THR A 25 58.53 -6.72 8.43
CA THR A 25 58.93 -5.93 7.26
C THR A 25 59.45 -6.86 6.16
N VAL A 26 58.97 -6.68 4.93
CA VAL A 26 59.70 -7.10 3.73
C VAL A 26 59.54 -6.01 2.67
N SER A 27 60.66 -5.42 2.27
CA SER A 27 60.77 -4.45 1.19
C SER A 27 60.80 -5.15 -0.17
N GLY A 28 60.05 -4.63 -1.14
CA GLY A 28 60.09 -5.07 -2.54
C GLY A 28 59.47 -4.02 -3.48
N THR A 29 60.33 -3.43 -4.31
CA THR A 29 60.18 -2.34 -5.30
C THR A 29 59.30 -2.74 -6.52
N PRO A 30 58.80 -1.80 -7.36
CA PRO A 30 57.50 -1.87 -8.03
C PRO A 30 57.56 -2.33 -9.50
N ALA A 31 56.42 -2.75 -10.05
CA ALA A 31 56.13 -2.71 -11.49
C ALA A 31 54.64 -2.91 -11.80
N SER A 32 54.11 -1.96 -12.60
CA SER A 32 53.28 -2.19 -13.79
C SER A 32 51.94 -2.92 -13.68
N GLY A 33 50.87 -2.15 -13.95
CA GLY A 33 50.01 -2.43 -15.10
C GLY A 33 48.94 -3.52 -14.96
N GLY A 34 47.74 -3.08 -14.60
CA GLY A 34 46.46 -3.50 -15.20
C GLY A 34 46.14 -5.00 -15.26
N LEU A 35 45.33 -5.48 -14.33
CA LEU A 35 44.41 -6.59 -14.56
C LEU A 35 43.09 -6.31 -13.83
N GLY A 36 42.01 -6.36 -14.59
CA GLY A 36 40.66 -5.98 -14.17
C GLY A 36 40.12 -6.86 -13.05
N ALA A 37 39.50 -6.20 -12.07
CA ALA A 37 38.62 -6.85 -11.12
C ALA A 37 37.32 -7.23 -11.85
N ALA A 38 37.12 -8.53 -12.05
CA ALA A 38 35.83 -9.08 -12.46
C ALA A 38 34.83 -8.87 -11.30
N ALA A 39 33.91 -7.92 -11.47
CA ALA A 39 32.74 -7.79 -10.64
C ALA A 39 31.76 -8.94 -10.92
N PRO A 40 31.05 -9.50 -9.92
CA PRO A 40 29.95 -10.41 -10.18
C PRO A 40 28.80 -9.60 -10.78
N THR A 41 28.65 -9.67 -12.10
CA THR A 41 27.45 -9.23 -12.81
C THR A 41 26.29 -10.10 -12.37
N SER A 42 25.44 -9.56 -11.50
CA SER A 42 24.10 -10.07 -11.24
C SER A 42 23.31 -9.98 -12.55
N SER A 43 23.19 -11.12 -13.23
CA SER A 43 22.38 -11.25 -14.43
C SER A 43 20.91 -11.19 -14.01
N ALA A 44 20.35 -9.97 -13.98
CA ALA A 44 18.92 -9.78 -13.90
C ALA A 44 18.27 -10.47 -15.12
N ALA A 45 17.60 -11.58 -14.89
CA ALA A 45 16.77 -12.21 -15.89
C ALA A 45 15.70 -11.19 -16.33
N PRO A 46 15.43 -11.05 -17.64
CA PRO A 46 14.41 -10.13 -18.12
C PRO A 46 13.06 -10.58 -17.58
N THR A 47 12.43 -9.72 -16.77
CA THR A 47 11.03 -9.85 -16.38
C THR A 47 10.21 -9.95 -17.66
N LYS A 48 9.47 -11.06 -17.83
CA LYS A 48 8.55 -11.23 -18.96
C LYS A 48 7.60 -10.03 -18.97
N SER A 49 7.72 -9.16 -19.96
CA SER A 49 6.66 -8.23 -20.29
C SER A 49 5.46 -9.08 -20.70
N ALA A 50 4.43 -9.10 -19.84
CA ALA A 50 3.14 -9.65 -20.21
C ALA A 50 2.61 -8.83 -21.39
N THR A 51 2.35 -9.50 -22.50
CA THR A 51 1.69 -8.92 -23.67
C THR A 51 0.34 -8.35 -23.23
N PRO A 52 -0.03 -7.12 -23.59
CA PRO A 52 -1.31 -6.55 -23.21
C PRO A 52 -2.43 -7.35 -23.89
N THR A 53 -3.13 -8.18 -23.13
CA THR A 53 -4.31 -8.88 -23.60
C THR A 53 -5.39 -7.84 -23.89
N THR A 54 -5.81 -7.70 -25.14
CA THR A 54 -6.85 -6.76 -25.61
C THR A 54 -8.26 -7.20 -25.18
N LYS A 55 -8.42 -7.68 -23.93
CA LYS A 55 -9.73 -7.94 -23.36
C LYS A 55 -10.40 -6.56 -23.15
N PRO A 56 -11.68 -6.38 -23.52
CA PRO A 56 -12.41 -5.16 -23.18
C PRO A 56 -12.27 -4.86 -21.69
N ARG A 57 -12.06 -3.60 -21.31
CA ARG A 57 -12.02 -3.22 -19.89
C ARG A 57 -13.45 -2.99 -19.37
N PRO A 58 -13.73 -3.31 -18.10
CA PRO A 58 -14.99 -2.94 -17.47
C PRO A 58 -15.28 -1.45 -17.56
N LYS A 59 -16.57 -1.10 -17.68
CA LYS A 59 -17.03 0.27 -17.46
C LYS A 59 -17.17 0.53 -15.95
N TRP A 60 -16.08 0.91 -15.31
CA TRP A 60 -16.00 1.00 -13.85
C TRP A 60 -17.06 1.89 -13.21
N SER A 61 -17.42 3.02 -13.82
CA SER A 61 -18.48 3.91 -13.31
C SER A 61 -19.86 3.26 -13.24
N GLU A 62 -20.12 2.23 -14.05
CA GLU A 62 -21.37 1.44 -14.04
C GLU A 62 -21.29 0.22 -13.11
N ALA A 63 -20.08 -0.24 -12.76
CA ALA A 63 -19.85 -1.46 -11.98
C ALA A 63 -19.73 -1.22 -10.46
N VAL A 64 -19.24 -0.04 -10.06
CA VAL A 64 -19.13 0.34 -8.66
C VAL A 64 -20.48 0.73 -8.06
N GLU A 65 -20.57 0.82 -6.73
CA GLU A 65 -21.79 1.34 -6.08
C GLU A 65 -22.22 2.73 -6.60
N PRO A 66 -23.51 3.01 -6.77
CA PRO A 66 -23.95 4.37 -7.08
C PRO A 66 -23.63 5.34 -5.94
N CYS A 67 -23.57 6.63 -6.30
CA CYS A 67 -23.52 7.71 -5.32
C CYS A 67 -24.85 7.80 -4.55
N PRO A 68 -24.83 8.26 -3.29
CA PRO A 68 -26.00 8.19 -2.40
C PRO A 68 -27.14 9.13 -2.80
N TYR A 69 -26.87 10.16 -3.61
CA TYR A 69 -27.86 11.12 -4.05
C TYR A 69 -28.23 10.94 -5.52
N GLU A 70 -29.52 11.08 -5.82
CA GLU A 70 -30.05 11.00 -7.18
C GLU A 70 -29.40 12.06 -8.08
N GLY A 71 -29.04 11.66 -9.30
CA GLY A 71 -28.39 12.53 -10.28
C GLY A 71 -26.89 12.79 -10.02
N GLN A 72 -26.36 12.38 -8.86
CA GLN A 72 -24.94 12.52 -8.56
C GLN A 72 -24.12 11.48 -9.33
N LYS A 73 -23.08 11.94 -10.05
CA LYS A 73 -22.24 11.05 -10.84
C LYS A 73 -21.13 10.42 -10.01
N VAL A 74 -20.85 9.15 -10.30
CA VAL A 74 -19.64 8.47 -9.86
C VAL A 74 -18.43 9.06 -10.60
N VAL A 75 -17.36 9.36 -9.86
CA VAL A 75 -16.08 9.78 -10.41
C VAL A 75 -15.05 8.71 -10.08
N ILE A 76 -14.59 7.98 -11.10
CA ILE A 76 -13.46 7.05 -10.95
C ILE A 76 -12.18 7.88 -10.91
N ARG A 77 -11.41 7.72 -9.84
CA ARG A 77 -10.16 8.45 -9.63
C ARG A 77 -8.96 7.62 -10.08
N GLU A 78 -8.98 6.35 -9.72
CA GLU A 78 -7.88 5.44 -9.98
C GLU A 78 -8.41 4.01 -10.09
N VAL A 79 -7.75 3.22 -10.96
CA VAL A 79 -7.94 1.78 -11.08
C VAL A 79 -6.54 1.17 -11.08
N GLN A 80 -6.23 0.40 -10.06
CA GLN A 80 -5.01 -0.39 -9.97
C GLN A 80 -5.35 -1.87 -10.20
N SER A 81 -4.40 -2.64 -10.73
CA SER A 81 -4.56 -4.10 -10.87
C SER A 81 -3.40 -4.81 -10.21
N ASP A 82 -3.70 -5.85 -9.42
CA ASP A 82 -2.74 -6.68 -8.69
C ASP A 82 -3.44 -7.94 -8.16
N ASP A 83 -2.70 -9.00 -7.85
CA ASP A 83 -3.25 -10.24 -7.28
C ASP A 83 -3.39 -10.10 -5.76
N VAL A 84 -4.55 -9.60 -5.31
CA VAL A 84 -4.81 -9.33 -3.88
C VAL A 84 -5.59 -10.46 -3.21
N THR A 85 -6.21 -11.36 -3.97
CA THR A 85 -6.79 -12.61 -3.48
C THR A 85 -5.74 -13.73 -3.34
N GLN A 86 -4.58 -13.58 -4.00
CA GLN A 86 -3.49 -14.56 -4.10
C GLN A 86 -3.90 -15.86 -4.81
N ASP A 87 -4.77 -15.75 -5.82
CA ASP A 87 -5.23 -16.88 -6.64
C ASP A 87 -4.54 -16.96 -8.01
N GLY A 88 -3.66 -16.00 -8.33
CA GLY A 88 -2.90 -15.94 -9.57
C GLY A 88 -3.55 -15.12 -10.69
N ALA A 89 -4.73 -14.54 -10.46
CA ALA A 89 -5.35 -13.56 -11.36
C ALA A 89 -5.15 -12.12 -10.84
N GLU A 90 -4.98 -11.16 -11.75
CA GLU A 90 -4.94 -9.75 -11.37
C GLU A 90 -6.34 -9.23 -11.06
N ASP A 91 -6.62 -8.94 -9.80
CA ASP A 91 -7.84 -8.25 -9.38
C ASP A 91 -7.77 -6.75 -9.70
N HIS A 92 -8.91 -6.07 -9.62
CA HIS A 92 -9.02 -4.65 -9.86
C HIS A 92 -9.44 -3.88 -8.61
N ILE A 93 -8.58 -2.96 -8.17
CA ILE A 93 -8.83 -2.06 -7.03
C ILE A 93 -9.27 -0.72 -7.60
N VAL A 94 -10.53 -0.35 -7.36
CA VAL A 94 -11.17 0.83 -7.93
C VAL A 94 -11.39 1.87 -6.84
N THR A 95 -10.65 2.98 -6.93
CA THR A 95 -10.84 4.16 -6.10
C THR A 95 -11.83 5.10 -6.79
N ARG A 96 -12.94 5.41 -6.12
CA ARG A 96 -13.94 6.34 -6.63
C ARG A 96 -14.35 7.37 -5.60
N GLY A 97 -14.87 8.48 -6.09
CA GLY A 97 -15.64 9.44 -5.30
C GLY A 97 -16.98 9.72 -5.98
N CYS A 98 -17.68 10.70 -5.44
CA CYS A 98 -18.90 11.24 -6.03
C CYS A 98 -18.69 12.69 -6.44
N GLU A 99 -19.34 13.11 -7.51
CA GLU A 99 -19.30 14.49 -7.98
C GLU A 99 -19.77 15.44 -6.87
N ALA A 100 -18.91 16.39 -6.54
CA ALA A 100 -19.09 17.34 -5.46
C ALA A 100 -19.49 18.71 -6.03
N SER A 101 -20.70 19.22 -5.78
CA SER A 101 -21.06 20.58 -6.17
C SER A 101 -20.56 21.63 -5.18
N THR A 102 -20.62 21.34 -3.87
CA THR A 102 -20.27 22.29 -2.81
C THR A 102 -19.59 21.66 -1.59
N ALA A 103 -19.52 20.33 -1.51
CA ALA A 103 -19.10 19.60 -0.32
C ALA A 103 -18.01 18.56 -0.61
N TYR A 104 -17.12 18.38 0.36
CA TYR A 104 -16.14 17.30 0.38
C TYR A 104 -16.83 15.94 0.35
N TRP A 105 -16.49 15.10 -0.63
CA TRP A 105 -17.00 13.72 -0.74
C TRP A 105 -15.90 12.71 -0.46
N PRO A 106 -16.03 11.87 0.58
CA PRO A 106 -15.02 10.87 0.89
C PRO A 106 -14.92 9.84 -0.24
N SER A 107 -13.68 9.44 -0.52
CA SER A 107 -13.35 8.36 -1.42
C SER A 107 -13.84 7.02 -0.87
N THR A 108 -14.19 6.12 -1.78
CA THR A 108 -14.47 4.73 -1.49
C THR A 108 -13.57 3.85 -2.35
N ILE A 109 -13.23 2.67 -1.84
CA ILE A 109 -12.42 1.69 -2.57
C ILE A 109 -13.20 0.39 -2.63
N GLU A 110 -13.38 -0.13 -3.84
CA GLU A 110 -14.03 -1.40 -4.13
C GLU A 110 -13.05 -2.30 -4.88
N VAL A 111 -13.08 -3.61 -4.60
CA VAL A 111 -12.21 -4.61 -5.23
C VAL A 111 -13.07 -5.55 -6.07
N PHE A 112 -12.63 -5.81 -7.29
CA PHE A 112 -13.30 -6.68 -8.26
C PHE A 112 -12.38 -7.83 -8.66
N ASP A 113 -13.00 -9.00 -8.77
CA ASP A 113 -12.41 -10.27 -9.19
C ASP A 113 -11.88 -10.17 -10.62
N GLY A 114 -10.58 -10.44 -10.81
CA GLY A 114 -9.89 -10.39 -12.09
C GLY A 114 -10.32 -11.46 -13.10
N GLU A 115 -10.81 -12.61 -12.62
CA GLU A 115 -11.27 -13.68 -13.49
C GLU A 115 -12.64 -13.36 -14.10
N ALA A 116 -13.40 -12.47 -13.47
CA ALA A 116 -14.70 -12.04 -13.95
C ALA A 116 -14.59 -11.40 -15.36
N GLY A 117 -15.57 -11.70 -16.21
CA GLY A 117 -15.65 -11.09 -17.53
C GLY A 117 -15.93 -9.59 -17.42
N PRO A 118 -15.39 -8.75 -18.32
CA PRO A 118 -15.56 -7.29 -18.23
C PRO A 118 -16.99 -6.78 -18.42
N ALA A 119 -17.87 -7.61 -19.01
CA ALA A 119 -19.29 -7.34 -19.13
C ALA A 119 -20.05 -7.56 -17.80
N HIS A 120 -19.51 -8.38 -16.91
CA HIS A 120 -20.09 -8.72 -15.61
C HIS A 120 -19.02 -8.69 -14.51
N PRO A 121 -18.44 -7.51 -14.18
CA PRO A 121 -17.46 -7.41 -13.12
C PRO A 121 -18.06 -7.88 -11.80
N LYS A 122 -17.34 -8.76 -11.09
CA LYS A 122 -17.79 -9.29 -9.80
C LYS A 122 -17.04 -8.59 -8.67
N ARG A 123 -17.77 -7.87 -7.83
CA ARG A 123 -17.20 -7.22 -6.65
C ARG A 123 -16.96 -8.25 -5.56
N ILE A 124 -15.74 -8.25 -5.02
CA ILE A 124 -15.30 -9.16 -3.96
C ILE A 124 -14.96 -8.44 -2.65
N GLY A 125 -14.88 -7.11 -2.67
CA GLY A 125 -14.69 -6.32 -1.45
C GLY A 125 -15.07 -4.86 -1.58
N THR A 126 -15.40 -4.25 -0.44
CA THR A 126 -15.51 -2.80 -0.27
C THR A 126 -14.64 -2.41 0.92
N LEU A 127 -13.48 -1.81 0.65
CA LEU A 127 -12.45 -1.54 1.68
C LEU A 127 -12.74 -0.24 2.44
N LEU A 128 -13.11 0.81 1.70
CA LEU A 128 -13.47 2.11 2.25
C LEU A 128 -14.89 2.47 1.80
N LYS A 129 -15.75 2.82 2.75
CA LYS A 129 -17.10 3.34 2.53
C LYS A 129 -17.55 4.12 3.77
N GLY A 130 -18.26 5.23 3.53
CA GLY A 130 -18.72 6.12 4.60
C GLY A 130 -17.55 6.82 5.30
N ASN A 131 -17.80 7.30 6.52
CA ASN A 131 -16.78 7.99 7.28
C ASN A 131 -15.80 6.97 7.94
N LYS A 132 -14.53 6.90 7.52
CA LYS A 132 -13.42 6.35 8.34
C LYS A 132 -12.34 7.40 8.62
N ASP A 133 -12.87 8.56 9.05
CA ASP A 133 -12.41 9.95 9.13
C ASP A 133 -12.39 10.70 7.79
N LEU A 134 -13.43 10.42 6.99
CA LEU A 134 -13.74 11.05 5.71
C LEU A 134 -12.54 11.06 4.76
N PRO A 135 -12.08 9.90 4.26
CA PRO A 135 -10.82 9.82 3.51
C PRO A 135 -10.92 10.43 2.11
N TRP A 136 -9.89 11.15 1.70
CA TRP A 136 -9.56 11.49 0.32
C TRP A 136 -8.32 10.69 -0.03
N VAL A 137 -8.50 9.63 -0.82
CA VAL A 137 -7.41 8.73 -1.16
C VAL A 137 -6.38 9.46 -2.02
N THR A 138 -5.12 9.36 -1.62
CA THR A 138 -3.98 9.96 -2.31
C THR A 138 -3.03 8.92 -2.90
N GLU A 139 -3.06 7.70 -2.37
CA GLU A 139 -2.19 6.61 -2.82
C GLU A 139 -2.83 5.26 -2.47
N VAL A 140 -2.76 4.32 -3.41
CA VAL A 140 -3.01 2.90 -3.19
C VAL A 140 -1.74 2.15 -3.58
N ALA A 141 -1.34 1.20 -2.75
CA ALA A 141 -0.19 0.34 -3.00
C ALA A 141 -0.51 -1.09 -2.56
N VAL A 142 0.03 -2.06 -3.27
CA VAL A 142 -0.10 -3.48 -2.95
C VAL A 142 1.30 -4.05 -2.75
N ALA A 143 1.49 -4.78 -1.66
CA ALA A 143 2.71 -5.54 -1.39
C ALA A 143 2.34 -6.81 -0.64
N GLU A 144 2.80 -7.96 -1.12
CA GLU A 144 2.60 -9.26 -0.47
C GLU A 144 1.12 -9.56 -0.14
N GLY A 145 0.20 -9.20 -1.04
CA GLY A 145 -1.25 -9.37 -0.85
C GLY A 145 -1.90 -8.41 0.15
N VAL A 146 -1.15 -7.42 0.66
CA VAL A 146 -1.64 -6.37 1.54
C VAL A 146 -1.86 -5.08 0.76
N ILE A 147 -3.10 -4.60 0.77
CA ILE A 147 -3.49 -3.31 0.20
C ILE A 147 -3.25 -2.23 1.25
N THR A 148 -2.30 -1.34 0.98
CA THR A 148 -2.03 -0.14 1.78
C THR A 148 -2.63 1.08 1.11
N VAL A 149 -3.48 1.80 1.83
CA VAL A 149 -4.16 3.01 1.33
C VAL A 149 -3.72 4.20 2.17
N LYS A 150 -3.17 5.23 1.53
CA LYS A 150 -2.94 6.53 2.17
C LYS A 150 -4.02 7.51 1.74
N ALA A 151 -4.49 8.29 2.71
CA ALA A 151 -5.51 9.29 2.48
C ALA A 151 -5.31 10.50 3.38
N TYR A 152 -5.91 11.61 3.00
CA TYR A 152 -6.14 12.72 3.90
C TYR A 152 -7.57 12.69 4.42
N GLY A 153 -7.76 13.01 5.68
CA GLY A 153 -9.06 12.94 6.35
C GLY A 153 -9.35 14.17 7.17
N ARG A 154 -10.54 14.20 7.76
CA ARG A 154 -10.99 15.31 8.60
C ARG A 154 -11.44 14.83 9.96
N THR A 155 -11.00 15.53 10.98
CA THR A 155 -11.70 15.58 12.27
C THR A 155 -12.96 16.43 12.15
N ASP A 156 -13.92 16.21 13.05
CA ASP A 156 -15.17 16.97 13.09
C ASP A 156 -14.95 18.46 13.40
N LEU A 157 -13.80 18.82 13.97
CA LEU A 157 -13.44 20.20 14.30
C LEU A 157 -12.81 20.95 13.12
N SER A 158 -12.45 20.27 12.04
CA SER A 158 -11.78 20.92 10.91
C SER A 158 -12.77 21.62 9.98
N PRO A 159 -12.43 22.83 9.45
CA PRO A 159 -13.23 23.48 8.42
C PRO A 159 -13.47 22.62 7.18
N SER A 160 -14.60 22.83 6.53
CA SER A 160 -14.89 22.18 5.25
C SER A 160 -13.91 22.63 4.18
N GLY A 161 -13.22 21.67 3.56
CA GLY A 161 -12.14 21.91 2.59
C GLY A 161 -10.73 21.85 3.18
N CYS A 162 -10.60 21.65 4.50
CA CYS A 162 -9.29 21.56 5.15
C CYS A 162 -9.11 20.22 5.88
N PRO A 163 -8.66 19.15 5.20
CA PRO A 163 -8.26 17.94 5.88
C PRO A 163 -7.10 18.17 6.84
N ASP A 164 -7.17 17.52 7.99
CA ASP A 164 -6.25 17.67 9.11
C ASP A 164 -5.82 16.32 9.69
N LEU A 165 -6.14 15.21 9.00
CA LEU A 165 -5.69 13.87 9.33
C LEU A 165 -4.87 13.28 8.18
N LYS A 166 -3.72 12.69 8.53
CA LYS A 166 -3.04 11.71 7.70
C LYS A 166 -3.55 10.34 8.08
N LEU A 167 -4.10 9.62 7.11
CA LEU A 167 -4.73 8.33 7.29
C LEU A 167 -3.93 7.26 6.55
N THR A 168 -3.73 6.12 7.19
CA THR A 168 -3.18 4.92 6.55
C THR A 168 -4.05 3.74 6.91
N TYR A 169 -4.52 3.00 5.92
CA TYR A 169 -5.28 1.77 6.09
C TYR A 169 -4.52 0.61 5.49
N ARG A 170 -4.63 -0.56 6.10
CA ARG A 170 -4.06 -1.82 5.61
C ARG A 170 -5.14 -2.87 5.56
N PHE A 171 -5.31 -3.50 4.41
CA PHE A 171 -6.30 -4.56 4.18
C PHE A 171 -5.63 -5.81 3.62
N GLN A 172 -6.15 -6.97 3.97
CA GLN A 172 -5.69 -8.25 3.45
C GLN A 172 -6.87 -9.17 3.20
N HIS A 173 -6.85 -9.92 2.11
CA HIS A 173 -7.85 -10.95 1.83
C HIS A 173 -7.59 -12.19 2.69
N THR A 174 -8.62 -12.72 3.35
CA THR A 174 -8.51 -13.94 4.18
C THR A 174 -9.08 -15.18 3.49
N GLY A 175 -9.09 -15.19 2.15
CA GLY A 175 -9.68 -16.25 1.33
C GLY A 175 -11.21 -16.18 1.18
N LYS A 176 -11.88 -15.29 1.93
CA LYS A 176 -13.33 -15.08 1.85
C LYS A 176 -13.73 -13.61 1.74
N THR A 177 -13.01 -12.74 2.44
CA THR A 177 -13.32 -11.31 2.51
C THR A 177 -12.04 -10.54 2.80
N PHE A 178 -12.05 -9.24 2.49
CA PHE A 178 -11.01 -8.33 2.90
C PHE A 178 -11.21 -7.90 4.35
N GLN A 179 -10.16 -8.06 5.16
CA GLN A 179 -10.11 -7.61 6.53
C GLN A 179 -9.23 -6.38 6.64
N GLN A 180 -9.67 -5.38 7.41
CA GLN A 180 -8.81 -4.25 7.78
C GLN A 180 -7.87 -4.71 8.90
N ILE A 181 -6.61 -4.96 8.57
CA ILE A 181 -5.59 -5.45 9.49
C ILE A 181 -4.85 -4.32 10.23
N GLY A 182 -5.00 -3.08 9.76
CA GLY A 182 -4.39 -1.93 10.41
C GLY A 182 -5.03 -0.61 9.99
N ARG A 183 -4.99 0.35 10.91
CA ARG A 183 -5.32 1.75 10.63
C ARG A 183 -4.51 2.67 11.54
N ASP A 184 -3.90 3.68 10.93
CA ASP A 184 -3.24 4.78 11.61
C ASP A 184 -3.94 6.10 11.23
N ALA A 185 -4.12 6.96 12.22
CA ALA A 185 -4.64 8.31 12.03
C ALA A 185 -3.77 9.28 12.83
N THR A 186 -3.17 10.24 12.15
CA THR A 186 -2.31 11.25 12.79
C THR A 186 -2.79 12.64 12.43
N LYS A 187 -3.01 13.47 13.45
CA LYS A 187 -3.35 14.88 13.28
C LYS A 187 -2.19 15.61 12.60
N ALA A 188 -2.50 16.33 11.53
CA ALA A 188 -1.57 17.26 10.93
C ALA A 188 -1.58 18.60 11.69
N GLY A 189 -0.43 19.26 11.77
CA GLY A 189 -0.35 20.62 12.32
C GLY A 189 -0.97 21.68 11.42
N ASP A 190 -1.08 21.38 10.11
CA ASP A 190 -1.54 22.29 9.07
C ASP A 190 -2.59 21.63 8.17
N CYS A 191 -3.22 22.47 7.34
CA CYS A 191 -4.17 22.05 6.32
C CYS A 191 -3.50 21.17 5.25
N LEU A 192 -4.07 19.99 4.99
CA LEU A 192 -3.57 19.07 3.96
C LEU A 192 -4.25 19.37 2.60
N PRO A 193 -3.53 19.21 1.48
CA PRO A 193 -4.08 19.54 0.17
C PRO A 193 -5.14 18.52 -0.27
N VAL A 194 -6.26 19.00 -0.82
CA VAL A 194 -7.23 18.18 -1.57
C VAL A 194 -7.10 18.48 -3.06
N GLY A 195 -7.33 17.47 -3.89
CA GLY A 195 -7.25 17.57 -5.35
C GLY A 195 -8.54 18.06 -6.01
#